data_AF-F0IQ88-F1
#
_entry.id   AF-F0IQ88-F1
#
_cell.length_a   1.000
_cell.length_b   1.000
_cell.length_c   1.000
_cell.angle_alpha   90.00
_cell.angle_beta   90.00
_cell.angle_gamma   90.00
#
_symmetry.space_group_name_H-M   'P 1'
#
loop_
_entity.id
_entity.type
_entity.pdbx_description
1 polymer ?
#
loop_
_entity_poly.entity_id
_entity_poly.type
_entity_poly.pdbx_seq_one_letter_code
_entity_poly.pdbx_strand_id
1 'polypeptide(L)'
;SENIKTVVNIKDRNTGQLVMEEGILREIDFRLDHFPEGYDKERIARTLAPLNHLQNLKSSIPDTVTFMEMYGAETFSDLQVLQKWQQNAPYKSLAVPIGLRGKEDLVYLNLHEKAHGPHGLIAGTTGSGKSETIQSYILSLAVNFHPHDVAFLLIDYKGGGMANLFKNLPHLLGTITNLDGAQSMRALASINAEIHRRERLFREFEVNHINQYQKKFKNGEATEPLPHLFLISDEFAELKVNQPDFIKELVSIARVGRSLGVHLILATQKPSGVVDDQIWSNSRFKLALKVADRTDSMEMLKT
;
A
#
# COMPACT_ATOMS: atom_id res chain seq x y z
N SER A 1 -8.99 -34.77 -3.11
CA SER A 1 -9.49 -35.53 -1.93
C SER A 1 -8.44 -36.45 -1.32
N GLU A 2 -7.19 -36.49 -1.82
CA GLU A 2 -6.13 -37.43 -1.40
C GLU A 2 -5.55 -37.25 0.02
N ASN A 3 -5.99 -36.26 0.80
CA ASN A 3 -5.41 -35.96 2.11
C ASN A 3 -6.34 -36.30 3.30
N ILE A 4 -7.54 -36.82 3.05
CA ILE A 4 -8.48 -37.16 4.13
C ILE A 4 -8.20 -38.58 4.59
N LYS A 5 -7.55 -38.71 5.74
CA LYS A 5 -7.23 -40.01 6.36
C LYS A 5 -8.29 -40.44 7.36
N THR A 6 -9.00 -39.51 7.98
CA THR A 6 -9.98 -39.83 9.02
C THR A 6 -11.27 -39.06 8.77
N VAL A 7 -12.40 -39.76 8.79
CA VAL A 7 -13.74 -39.20 8.61
C VAL A 7 -14.59 -39.60 9.79
N VAL A 8 -15.12 -38.58 10.48
CA VAL A 8 -16.03 -38.74 11.60
C VAL A 8 -17.35 -38.09 11.22
N ASN A 9 -18.45 -38.83 11.39
CA ASN A 9 -19.80 -38.34 11.21
C ASN A 9 -20.47 -38.16 12.58
N ILE A 10 -20.87 -36.94 12.93
CA ILE A 10 -21.58 -36.66 14.18
C ILE A 10 -23.08 -36.81 13.92
N LYS A 11 -23.69 -37.84 14.52
CA LYS A 11 -25.10 -38.20 14.28
C LYS A 11 -26.02 -37.31 15.10
N ASP A 12 -25.70 -37.10 16.37
CA ASP A 12 -26.44 -36.24 17.29
C ASP A 12 -25.53 -35.67 18.39
N ARG A 13 -26.14 -35.01 19.38
CA ARG A 13 -25.43 -34.38 20.52
C ARG A 13 -24.64 -35.35 21.42
N ASN A 14 -24.90 -36.66 21.33
CA ASN A 14 -24.34 -37.67 22.21
C ASN A 14 -23.58 -38.77 21.43
N THR A 15 -23.79 -38.90 20.12
CA THR A 15 -23.28 -40.02 19.32
C THR A 15 -22.64 -39.58 18.01
N GLY A 16 -21.60 -40.30 17.63
CA GLY A 16 -20.92 -40.16 16.35
C GLY A 16 -20.50 -41.51 15.80
N GLN A 17 -20.02 -41.51 14.56
CA GLN A 17 -19.49 -42.68 13.88
C GLN A 17 -18.16 -42.33 13.22
N LEU A 18 -17.13 -43.11 13.53
CA LEU A 18 -15.85 -43.09 12.84
C LEU A 18 -16.01 -43.86 11.53
N VAL A 19 -16.28 -43.15 10.44
CA VAL A 19 -16.51 -43.74 9.11
C VAL A 19 -15.19 -44.25 8.54
N MET A 20 -14.10 -43.50 8.72
CA MET A 20 -12.78 -43.83 8.19
C MET A 20 -11.69 -43.42 9.19
N GLU A 21 -10.64 -44.23 9.31
CA GLU A 21 -9.47 -43.96 10.14
C GLU A 21 -8.21 -44.40 9.38
N GLU A 22 -7.23 -43.52 9.27
CA GLU A 22 -6.00 -43.75 8.52
C GLU A 22 -6.19 -44.21 7.05
N GLY A 23 -7.28 -43.78 6.42
CA GLY A 23 -7.66 -44.13 5.04
C GLY A 23 -8.41 -45.45 4.94
N ILE A 24 -8.65 -46.14 6.06
CA ILE A 24 -9.35 -47.41 6.13
C ILE A 24 -10.76 -47.18 6.66
N LEU A 25 -11.76 -47.73 5.97
CA LEU A 25 -13.16 -47.66 6.40
C LEU A 25 -13.33 -48.51 7.68
N ARG A 26 -13.85 -47.90 8.75
CA ARG A 26 -13.92 -48.52 10.10
C ARG A 26 -15.34 -48.59 10.66
N GLU A 27 -16.24 -47.70 10.26
CA GLU A 27 -17.66 -47.63 10.68
C GLU A 27 -17.93 -47.88 12.19
N ILE A 28 -17.07 -47.35 13.07
CA ILE A 28 -17.18 -47.57 14.52
C ILE A 28 -18.09 -46.50 15.13
N ASP A 29 -19.21 -46.90 15.73
CA ASP A 29 -20.03 -45.99 16.52
C ASP A 29 -19.36 -45.67 17.87
N PHE A 30 -19.39 -44.40 18.26
CA PHE A 30 -18.86 -43.94 19.54
C PHE A 30 -19.81 -42.93 20.20
N ARG A 31 -19.65 -42.77 21.51
CA ARG A 31 -20.32 -41.70 22.28
C ARG A 31 -19.39 -40.53 22.43
N LEU A 32 -19.94 -39.33 22.29
CA LEU A 32 -19.19 -38.10 22.50
C LEU A 32 -18.85 -37.96 23.99
N ASP A 33 -17.61 -37.55 24.27
CA ASP A 33 -17.22 -37.22 25.62
C ASP A 33 -18.00 -36.00 26.10
N HIS A 34 -18.63 -36.13 27.27
CA HIS A 34 -19.26 -35.01 27.95
C HIS A 34 -18.41 -34.58 29.13
N PHE A 35 -18.40 -33.27 29.40
CA PHE A 35 -17.73 -32.75 30.59
C PHE A 35 -18.31 -33.40 31.86
N PRO A 36 -17.47 -33.91 32.78
CA PRO A 36 -17.91 -34.42 34.06
C PRO A 36 -18.75 -33.40 34.85
N GLU A 37 -19.58 -33.89 35.75
CA GLU A 37 -20.31 -33.01 36.68
C GLU A 37 -19.32 -32.21 37.55
N GLY A 38 -19.49 -30.89 37.61
CA GLY A 38 -18.56 -29.99 38.31
C GLY A 38 -17.30 -29.60 37.53
N TYR A 39 -17.15 -29.99 36.25
CA TYR A 39 -16.01 -29.58 35.43
C TYR A 39 -16.02 -28.07 35.17
N ASP A 40 -14.87 -27.42 35.37
CA ASP A 40 -14.68 -25.97 35.18
C ASP A 40 -14.62 -25.62 33.68
N LYS A 41 -15.81 -25.35 33.13
CA LYS A 41 -15.99 -24.96 31.73
C LYS A 41 -15.36 -23.60 31.41
N GLU A 42 -15.26 -22.71 32.40
CA GLU A 42 -14.70 -21.37 32.19
C GLU A 42 -13.19 -21.45 31.96
N ARG A 43 -12.48 -22.22 32.79
CA ARG A 43 -11.03 -22.39 32.66
C ARG A 43 -10.65 -22.99 31.31
N ILE A 44 -11.34 -24.03 30.83
CA ILE A 44 -11.03 -24.60 29.50
C ILE A 44 -11.37 -23.62 28.38
N ALA A 45 -12.49 -22.90 28.45
CA ALA A 45 -12.84 -21.89 27.46
C ALA A 45 -11.78 -20.78 27.40
N ARG A 46 -11.29 -20.31 28.55
CA ARG A 46 -10.19 -19.33 28.62
C ARG A 46 -8.84 -19.87 28.15
N THR A 47 -8.58 -21.15 28.39
CA THR A 47 -7.34 -21.82 27.94
C THR A 47 -7.34 -22.06 26.42
N LEU A 48 -8.52 -22.30 25.84
CA LEU A 48 -8.70 -22.45 24.39
C LEU A 48 -8.89 -21.10 23.67
N ALA A 49 -9.31 -20.04 24.36
CA ALA A 49 -9.51 -18.70 23.78
C ALA A 49 -8.30 -18.16 22.98
N PRO A 50 -7.03 -18.37 23.38
CA PRO A 50 -5.88 -17.96 22.57
C PRO A 50 -5.53 -18.93 21.43
N LEU A 51 -6.14 -20.11 21.35
CA LEU A 51 -5.87 -21.07 20.29
C LEU A 51 -6.67 -20.69 19.03
N ASN A 52 -5.96 -20.18 18.03
CA ASN A 52 -6.52 -20.00 16.69
C ASN A 52 -6.54 -21.34 15.94
N HIS A 53 -7.74 -21.89 15.72
CA HIS A 53 -7.91 -23.04 14.85
C HIS A 53 -7.71 -22.63 13.39
N LEU A 54 -6.55 -22.99 12.82
CA LEU A 54 -6.22 -22.71 11.42
C LEU A 54 -6.93 -23.72 10.50
N GLN A 55 -8.10 -23.36 9.97
CA GLN A 55 -8.74 -24.11 8.90
C GLN A 55 -7.95 -23.95 7.59
N ASN A 56 -7.31 -25.03 7.16
CA ASN A 56 -6.69 -25.26 5.84
C ASN A 56 -5.40 -24.47 5.47
N LEU A 57 -4.29 -25.20 5.46
CA LEU A 57 -2.98 -24.88 4.87
C LEU A 57 -2.97 -24.89 3.32
N LYS A 58 -3.86 -24.14 2.67
CA LYS A 58 -3.73 -23.83 1.24
C LYS A 58 -4.00 -22.34 1.02
N SER A 59 -2.92 -21.58 0.90
CA SER A 59 -2.88 -20.28 0.21
C SER A 59 -4.06 -19.34 0.49
N SER A 60 -4.53 -19.26 1.73
CA SER A 60 -5.57 -18.30 2.10
C SER A 60 -4.90 -16.94 2.26
N ILE A 61 -5.36 -15.97 1.47
CA ILE A 61 -5.07 -14.55 1.71
C ILE A 61 -5.53 -14.25 3.14
N PRO A 62 -4.68 -13.71 4.03
CA PRO A 62 -5.10 -13.36 5.38
C PRO A 62 -6.24 -12.33 5.36
N ASP A 63 -7.21 -12.47 6.27
CA ASP A 63 -8.34 -11.52 6.36
C ASP A 63 -7.86 -10.10 6.71
N THR A 64 -6.86 -10.01 7.59
CA THR A 64 -6.16 -8.77 7.92
C THR A 64 -4.70 -9.08 8.21
N VAL A 65 -3.82 -8.09 8.01
CA VAL A 65 -2.44 -8.11 8.45
C VAL A 65 -2.10 -6.72 8.97
N THR A 66 -1.52 -6.64 10.16
CA THR A 66 -1.04 -5.36 10.69
C THR A 66 0.24 -4.94 9.97
N PHE A 67 0.57 -3.64 10.01
CA PHE A 67 1.81 -3.15 9.42
C PHE A 67 3.05 -3.83 10.00
N MET A 68 3.07 -4.08 11.32
CA MET A 68 4.20 -4.73 11.99
C MET A 68 4.33 -6.20 11.59
N GLU A 69 3.21 -6.95 11.53
CA GLU A 69 3.20 -8.34 11.04
C GLU A 69 3.64 -8.45 9.58
N MET A 70 3.25 -7.50 8.73
CA MET A 70 3.69 -7.45 7.32
C MET A 70 5.21 -7.35 7.21
N TYR A 71 5.88 -6.70 8.17
CA TYR A 71 7.33 -6.63 8.25
C TYR A 71 7.97 -7.75 9.07
N GLY A 72 7.17 -8.67 9.64
CA GLY A 72 7.66 -9.70 10.57
C GLY A 72 8.30 -9.09 11.83
N ALA A 73 7.81 -7.93 12.27
CA ALA A 73 8.35 -7.16 13.38
C ALA A 73 7.43 -7.24 14.60
N GLU A 74 7.98 -7.51 15.79
CA GLU A 74 7.23 -7.49 17.05
C GLU A 74 7.37 -6.13 17.76
N THR A 75 8.52 -5.49 17.57
CA THR A 75 8.89 -4.19 18.11
C THR A 75 9.34 -3.23 17.01
N PHE A 76 9.34 -1.92 17.29
CA PHE A 76 9.83 -0.92 16.33
C PHE A 76 11.29 -1.17 15.93
N SER A 77 12.13 -1.65 16.85
CA SER A 77 13.54 -1.97 16.59
C SER A 77 13.70 -3.04 15.52
N ASP A 78 12.77 -3.99 15.43
CA ASP A 78 12.80 -5.08 14.44
C ASP A 78 12.57 -4.58 13.01
N LEU A 79 12.00 -3.38 12.85
CA LEU A 79 11.90 -2.74 11.54
C LEU A 79 13.27 -2.38 10.98
N GLN A 80 14.32 -2.26 11.81
CA GLN A 80 15.70 -2.00 11.40
C GLN A 80 15.82 -0.77 10.46
N VAL A 81 15.07 0.30 10.73
CA VAL A 81 14.93 1.47 9.85
C VAL A 81 16.28 2.06 9.42
N LEU A 82 17.19 2.28 10.38
CA LEU A 82 18.52 2.84 10.08
C LEU A 82 19.35 1.93 9.18
N GLN A 83 19.27 0.61 9.36
CA GLN A 83 19.96 -0.36 8.52
C GLN A 83 19.36 -0.38 7.11
N LYS A 84 18.03 -0.38 6.99
CA LYS A 84 17.34 -0.28 5.69
C LYS A 84 17.73 0.97 4.93
N TRP A 85 17.79 2.13 5.60
CA TRP A 85 18.21 3.39 4.98
C TRP A 85 19.65 3.36 4.44
N GLN A 86 20.56 2.64 5.10
CA GLN A 86 21.94 2.50 4.63
C GLN A 86 22.04 1.54 3.43
N GLN A 87 21.29 0.44 3.47
CA GLN A 87 21.37 -0.65 2.50
C GLN A 87 20.58 -0.35 1.21
N ASN A 88 19.40 0.23 1.34
CA ASN A 88 18.52 0.48 0.21
C ASN A 88 19.09 1.56 -0.71
N ALA A 89 18.67 1.48 -1.97
CA ALA A 89 19.19 2.30 -3.05
C ALA A 89 18.02 2.60 -4.00
N PRO A 90 17.38 3.77 -3.90
CA PRO A 90 16.19 4.08 -4.69
C PRO A 90 16.46 4.08 -6.20
N TYR A 91 17.69 4.42 -6.59
CA TYR A 91 18.18 4.29 -7.98
C TYR A 91 18.23 2.86 -8.53
N LYS A 92 18.08 1.84 -7.67
CA LYS A 92 17.93 0.43 -8.08
C LYS A 92 16.48 -0.03 -8.02
N SER A 93 15.76 0.32 -6.95
CA SER A 93 14.39 -0.11 -6.71
C SER A 93 13.69 0.79 -5.70
N LEU A 94 12.40 1.03 -5.92
CA LEU A 94 11.47 1.68 -4.99
C LEU A 94 10.42 0.69 -4.48
N ALA A 95 10.72 -0.61 -4.52
CA ALA A 95 9.81 -1.66 -4.07
C ALA A 95 9.64 -1.61 -2.55
N VAL A 96 8.38 -1.53 -2.10
CA VAL A 96 8.03 -1.68 -0.68
C VAL A 96 6.79 -2.56 -0.53
N PRO A 97 6.65 -3.30 0.59
CA PRO A 97 5.49 -4.15 0.80
C PRO A 97 4.24 -3.30 1.08
N ILE A 98 3.10 -3.75 0.56
CA ILE A 98 1.78 -3.13 0.73
C ILE A 98 0.72 -4.12 1.24
N GLY A 99 1.05 -5.40 1.37
CA GLY A 99 0.14 -6.42 1.87
C GLY A 99 0.64 -7.84 1.58
N LEU A 100 -0.26 -8.81 1.69
CA LEU A 100 0.02 -10.24 1.50
C LEU A 100 -0.93 -10.83 0.45
N ARG A 101 -0.39 -11.67 -0.45
CA ARG A 101 -1.16 -12.55 -1.35
C ARG A 101 -1.36 -13.95 -0.74
N GLY A 102 -0.62 -14.23 0.32
CA GLY A 102 -0.70 -15.42 1.16
C GLY A 102 0.21 -15.22 2.38
N LYS A 103 0.15 -16.11 3.37
CA LYS A 103 0.84 -15.94 4.67
C LYS A 103 2.32 -15.52 4.57
N GLU A 104 3.04 -15.99 3.56
CA GLU A 104 4.47 -15.71 3.33
C GLU A 104 4.75 -15.03 1.98
N ASP A 105 3.70 -14.61 1.25
CA ASP A 105 3.82 -14.00 -0.08
C ASP A 105 3.48 -12.51 -0.01
N LEU A 106 4.52 -11.68 0.11
CA LEU A 106 4.39 -10.22 0.18
C LEU A 106 4.05 -9.64 -1.20
N VAL A 107 3.04 -8.78 -1.22
CA VAL A 107 2.74 -7.93 -2.37
C VAL A 107 3.56 -6.66 -2.26
N TYR A 108 4.38 -6.41 -3.26
CA TYR A 108 5.19 -5.18 -3.36
C TYR A 108 4.58 -4.20 -4.34
N LEU A 109 4.66 -2.92 -4.01
CA LEU A 109 4.44 -1.81 -4.95
C LEU A 109 5.79 -1.13 -5.21
N ASN A 110 6.18 -1.05 -6.49
CA ASN A 110 7.47 -0.52 -6.90
C ASN A 110 7.32 0.58 -7.96
N LEU A 111 7.35 1.84 -7.52
CA LEU A 111 7.20 3.00 -8.41
C LEU A 111 8.46 3.35 -9.21
N HIS A 112 9.50 2.50 -9.17
CA HIS A 112 10.65 2.66 -10.03
C HIS A 112 10.23 2.55 -11.51
N GLU A 113 10.83 3.37 -12.38
CA GLU A 113 10.48 3.44 -13.81
C GLU A 113 10.60 2.09 -14.55
N LYS A 114 11.45 1.19 -14.05
CA LYS A 114 11.68 -0.15 -14.61
C LYS A 114 10.67 -1.20 -14.12
N ALA A 115 9.81 -0.84 -13.15
CA ALA A 115 8.86 -1.75 -12.52
C ALA A 115 7.41 -1.29 -12.75
N HIS A 116 6.68 -0.89 -11.71
CA HIS A 116 5.27 -0.46 -11.83
C HIS A 116 5.16 0.99 -12.33
N GLY A 117 6.27 1.72 -12.43
CA GLY A 117 6.34 3.07 -12.99
C GLY A 117 5.97 4.17 -12.01
N PRO A 118 6.26 5.43 -12.37
CA PRO A 118 6.27 6.56 -11.44
C PRO A 118 4.87 7.09 -11.07
N HIS A 119 3.85 6.76 -11.85
CA HIS A 119 2.51 7.27 -11.64
C HIS A 119 1.50 6.14 -11.62
N GLY A 120 0.44 6.30 -10.83
CA GLY A 120 -0.63 5.32 -10.77
C GLY A 120 -1.90 5.81 -10.11
N LEU A 121 -2.92 4.97 -10.25
CA LEU A 121 -4.26 5.20 -9.75
C LEU A 121 -4.61 4.24 -8.63
N ILE A 122 -5.33 4.74 -7.64
CA ILE A 122 -5.91 3.94 -6.57
C ILE A 122 -7.42 4.21 -6.54
N ALA A 123 -8.24 3.19 -6.70
CA ALA A 123 -9.69 3.32 -6.61
C ALA A 123 -10.26 2.43 -5.50
N GLY A 124 -11.23 2.95 -4.76
CA GLY A 124 -11.94 2.18 -3.75
C GLY A 124 -13.00 3.00 -3.03
N THR A 125 -14.20 2.46 -2.88
CA THR A 125 -15.32 3.12 -2.19
C THR A 125 -15.03 3.30 -0.69
N THR A 126 -15.82 4.11 0.01
CA THR A 126 -15.72 4.26 1.47
C THR A 126 -15.73 2.90 2.17
N GLY A 127 -14.81 2.70 3.12
CA GLY A 127 -14.65 1.45 3.86
C GLY A 127 -13.94 0.33 3.09
N SER A 128 -13.46 0.57 1.86
CA SER A 128 -12.69 -0.41 1.09
C SER A 128 -11.22 -0.56 1.52
N GLY A 129 -10.73 0.30 2.41
CA GLY A 129 -9.33 0.33 2.84
C GLY A 129 -8.42 1.25 2.00
N LYS A 130 -8.98 2.16 1.18
CA LYS A 130 -8.21 3.07 0.31
C LYS A 130 -7.22 3.93 1.09
N SER A 131 -7.69 4.62 2.12
CA SER A 131 -6.84 5.50 2.93
C SER A 131 -5.80 4.70 3.70
N GLU A 132 -6.16 3.54 4.25
CA GLU A 132 -5.25 2.63 4.95
C GLU A 132 -4.17 2.08 4.02
N THR A 133 -4.51 1.77 2.76
CA THR A 133 -3.55 1.32 1.75
C THR A 133 -2.54 2.42 1.43
N ILE A 134 -3.01 3.66 1.22
CA ILE A 134 -2.13 4.82 0.94
C ILE A 134 -1.23 5.10 2.14
N GLN A 135 -1.78 5.10 3.35
CA GLN A 135 -1.04 5.33 4.58
C GLN A 135 0.03 4.24 4.80
N SER A 136 -0.34 2.98 4.62
CA SER A 136 0.58 1.84 4.71
C SER A 136 1.69 1.95 3.68
N TYR A 137 1.39 2.39 2.45
CA TYR A 137 2.39 2.61 1.42
C TYR A 137 3.37 3.74 1.78
N ILE A 138 2.87 4.88 2.28
CA ILE A 138 3.70 6.01 2.75
C ILE A 138 4.63 5.54 3.88
N LEU A 139 4.10 4.83 4.89
CA LEU A 139 4.90 4.29 5.99
C LEU A 139 5.93 3.28 5.48
N SER A 140 5.55 2.41 4.56
CA SER A 140 6.45 1.44 3.95
C SER A 140 7.60 2.13 3.21
N LEU A 141 7.36 3.20 2.47
CA LEU A 141 8.42 4.02 1.87
C LEU A 141 9.32 4.65 2.94
N ALA A 142 8.74 5.23 3.99
CA ALA A 142 9.50 5.87 5.07
C ALA A 142 10.38 4.91 5.88
N VAL A 143 9.90 3.68 6.12
CA VAL A 143 10.67 2.62 6.80
C VAL A 143 11.84 2.14 5.93
N ASN A 144 11.67 2.08 4.61
CA ASN A 144 12.67 1.53 3.72
C ASN A 144 13.68 2.55 3.19
N PHE A 145 13.34 3.83 3.12
CA PHE A 145 14.16 4.84 2.45
C PHE A 145 14.35 6.08 3.32
N HIS A 146 15.54 6.69 3.25
CA HIS A 146 15.86 7.89 4.02
C HIS A 146 15.04 9.09 3.52
N PRO A 147 14.82 10.15 4.33
CA PRO A 147 14.26 11.42 3.84
C PRO A 147 15.05 12.10 2.69
N HIS A 148 16.29 11.68 2.48
CA HIS A 148 17.14 12.13 1.37
C HIS A 148 16.86 11.36 0.07
N ASP A 149 16.21 10.20 0.20
CA ASP A 149 15.91 9.28 -0.89
C ASP A 149 14.49 9.49 -1.43
N VAL A 150 13.53 9.69 -0.53
CA VAL A 150 12.11 9.85 -0.84
C VAL A 150 11.49 10.95 0.02
N ALA A 151 10.57 11.70 -0.56
CA ALA A 151 9.86 12.78 0.11
C ALA A 151 8.41 12.88 -0.38
N PHE A 152 7.52 13.37 0.48
CA PHE A 152 6.08 13.42 0.24
C PHE A 152 5.55 14.84 0.18
N LEU A 153 4.67 15.09 -0.79
CA LEU A 153 3.77 16.23 -0.82
C LEU A 153 2.34 15.70 -0.90
N LEU A 154 1.57 15.86 0.18
CA LEU A 154 0.22 15.33 0.28
C LEU A 154 -0.78 16.38 -0.15
N ILE A 155 -1.75 16.00 -0.98
CA ILE A 155 -2.84 16.87 -1.45
C ILE A 155 -4.13 16.32 -0.85
N ASP A 156 -4.73 17.09 0.05
CA ASP A 156 -5.93 16.72 0.81
C ASP A 156 -6.96 17.85 0.68
N TYR A 157 -7.85 17.72 -0.30
CA TYR A 157 -8.81 18.78 -0.63
C TYR A 157 -9.83 19.03 0.48
N LYS A 158 -10.25 17.97 1.19
CA LYS A 158 -11.31 18.01 2.22
C LYS A 158 -10.80 18.17 3.66
N GLY A 159 -9.48 18.18 3.87
CA GLY A 159 -8.91 18.15 5.21
C GLY A 159 -9.18 16.82 5.92
N GLY A 160 -9.21 15.71 5.18
CA GLY A 160 -9.47 14.34 5.60
C GLY A 160 -8.45 13.73 6.56
N GLY A 161 -7.60 14.54 7.20
CA GLY A 161 -6.77 14.16 8.33
C GLY A 161 -5.55 13.29 7.97
N MET A 162 -5.47 12.73 6.76
CA MET A 162 -4.35 11.89 6.32
C MET A 162 -3.03 12.63 6.48
N ALA A 163 -3.00 13.91 6.11
CA ALA A 163 -1.80 14.74 6.18
C ALA A 163 -1.30 14.92 7.63
N ASN A 164 -2.22 15.04 8.60
CA ASN A 164 -1.88 15.22 10.02
C ASN A 164 -1.23 13.98 10.63
N LEU A 165 -1.50 12.79 10.10
CA LEU A 165 -0.87 11.54 10.57
C LEU A 165 0.65 11.55 10.34
N PHE A 166 1.11 12.26 9.30
CA PHE A 166 2.50 12.30 8.88
C PHE A 166 3.22 13.60 9.23
N LYS A 167 2.59 14.51 9.99
CA LYS A 167 3.13 15.86 10.26
C LYS A 167 4.54 15.88 10.87
N ASN A 168 4.89 14.83 11.62
CA ASN A 168 6.19 14.69 12.29
C ASN A 168 7.16 13.79 11.50
N LEU A 169 6.75 13.29 10.33
CA LEU A 169 7.59 12.44 9.51
C LEU A 169 8.60 13.32 8.75
N PRO A 170 9.92 13.07 8.87
CA PRO A 170 10.93 13.90 8.22
C PRO A 170 10.87 13.87 6.68
N HIS A 171 10.20 12.87 6.11
CA HIS A 171 9.95 12.75 4.67
C HIS A 171 8.85 13.70 4.17
N LEU A 172 7.99 14.24 5.04
CA LEU A 172 6.88 15.09 4.62
C LEU A 172 7.38 16.52 4.38
N LEU A 173 7.35 16.98 3.12
CA LEU A 173 7.73 18.35 2.75
C LEU A 173 6.62 19.35 3.04
N GLY A 174 5.37 18.90 2.93
CA GLY A 174 4.22 19.75 3.16
C GLY A 174 2.91 19.09 2.75
N THR A 175 1.84 19.84 3.01
CA THR A 175 0.47 19.41 2.75
C THR A 175 -0.25 20.53 2.03
N ILE A 176 -0.94 20.20 0.94
CA ILE A 176 -1.77 21.12 0.18
C ILE A 176 -3.21 20.83 0.57
N THR A 177 -3.82 21.75 1.31
CA THR A 177 -5.20 21.64 1.82
C THR A 177 -6.02 22.85 1.43
N ASN A 178 -7.35 22.71 1.40
CA ASN A 178 -8.29 23.83 1.19
C ASN A 178 -7.89 24.70 -0.02
N LEU A 179 -7.76 24.05 -1.17
CA LEU A 179 -7.34 24.68 -2.41
C LEU A 179 -8.44 25.62 -2.94
N ASP A 180 -8.34 26.90 -2.58
CA ASP A 180 -8.93 27.98 -3.37
C ASP A 180 -8.05 28.28 -4.61
N GLY A 181 -8.57 29.09 -5.55
CA GLY A 181 -7.84 29.38 -6.80
C GLY A 181 -6.45 29.98 -6.58
N ALA A 182 -6.25 30.82 -5.55
CA ALA A 182 -4.95 31.43 -5.27
C ALA A 182 -3.96 30.44 -4.64
N GLN A 183 -4.44 29.57 -3.74
CA GLN A 183 -3.65 28.49 -3.15
C GLN A 183 -3.23 27.47 -4.21
N SER A 184 -4.13 27.09 -5.11
CA SER A 184 -3.85 26.18 -6.23
C SER A 184 -2.72 26.71 -7.11
N MET A 185 -2.79 27.99 -7.50
CA MET A 185 -1.74 28.62 -8.29
C MET A 185 -0.40 28.68 -7.55
N ARG A 186 -0.39 28.99 -6.24
CA ARG A 186 0.84 28.98 -5.44
C ARG A 186 1.45 27.59 -5.31
N ALA A 187 0.62 26.56 -5.12
CA ALA A 187 1.06 25.18 -5.07
C ALA A 187 1.71 24.75 -6.40
N LEU A 188 1.07 25.04 -7.53
CA LEU A 188 1.64 24.77 -8.86
C LEU A 188 2.94 25.54 -9.09
N ALA A 189 3.00 26.82 -8.70
CA ALA A 189 4.20 27.62 -8.82
C ALA A 189 5.37 27.02 -8.01
N SER A 190 5.08 26.51 -6.81
CA SER A 190 6.07 25.86 -5.94
C SER A 190 6.56 24.53 -6.52
N ILE A 191 5.64 23.71 -7.04
CA ILE A 191 5.99 22.44 -7.70
C ILE A 191 6.83 22.74 -8.95
N ASN A 192 6.44 23.70 -9.78
CA ASN A 192 7.20 24.11 -10.96
C ASN A 192 8.59 24.64 -10.58
N ALA A 193 8.72 25.44 -9.53
CA ALA A 193 10.03 25.89 -9.05
C ALA A 193 10.94 24.71 -8.65
N GLU A 194 10.38 23.68 -8.03
CA GLU A 194 11.10 22.44 -7.70
C GLU A 194 11.52 21.65 -8.95
N ILE A 195 10.68 21.59 -9.99
CA ILE A 195 11.06 21.01 -11.30
C ILE A 195 12.28 21.74 -11.89
N HIS A 196 12.22 23.07 -11.97
CA HIS A 196 13.33 23.88 -12.50
C HIS A 196 14.60 23.75 -11.65
N ARG A 197 14.47 23.60 -10.33
CA ARG A 197 15.61 23.30 -9.44
C ARG A 197 16.25 21.96 -9.79
N ARG A 198 15.46 20.90 -9.97
CA ARG A 198 15.93 19.56 -10.37
C ARG A 198 16.67 19.59 -11.71
N GLU A 199 16.12 20.28 -12.71
CA GLU A 199 16.74 20.43 -14.03
C GLU A 199 18.07 21.19 -13.97
N ARG A 200 18.19 22.21 -13.11
CA ARG A 200 19.46 22.91 -12.90
C ARG A 200 20.51 21.98 -12.31
N LEU A 201 20.16 21.21 -11.28
CA LEU A 201 21.08 20.24 -10.67
C LEU A 201 21.50 19.15 -11.65
N PHE A 202 20.56 18.67 -12.47
CA PHE A 202 20.88 17.68 -13.49
C PHE A 202 21.90 18.20 -14.50
N ARG A 203 21.78 19.46 -14.92
CA ARG A 203 22.77 20.12 -15.77
C ARG A 203 24.11 20.30 -15.07
N GLU A 204 24.11 20.74 -13.81
CA GLU A 204 25.33 20.95 -13.02
C GLU A 204 26.13 19.66 -12.81
N PHE A 205 25.43 18.54 -12.58
CA PHE A 205 26.07 17.23 -12.35
C PHE A 205 26.12 16.35 -13.60
N GLU A 206 25.80 16.91 -14.78
CA GLU A 206 25.84 16.24 -16.09
C GLU A 206 25.06 14.91 -16.14
N VAL A 207 23.88 14.89 -15.53
CA VAL A 207 22.98 13.75 -15.50
C VAL A 207 21.64 14.07 -16.17
N ASN A 208 20.94 13.05 -16.63
CA ASN A 208 19.61 13.22 -17.25
C ASN A 208 18.50 12.44 -16.55
N HIS A 209 18.81 11.78 -15.44
CA HIS A 209 17.86 10.96 -14.69
C HIS A 209 18.16 10.98 -13.18
N ILE A 210 17.12 10.97 -12.35
CA ILE A 210 17.22 11.02 -10.89
C ILE A 210 18.07 9.88 -10.33
N ASN A 211 17.98 8.70 -10.94
CA ASN A 211 18.79 7.53 -10.58
C ASN A 211 20.30 7.79 -10.70
N GLN A 212 20.73 8.57 -11.70
CA GLN A 212 22.13 8.93 -11.87
C GLN A 212 22.53 9.97 -10.82
N TYR A 213 21.68 10.97 -10.57
CA TYR A 213 21.91 11.98 -9.53
C TYR A 213 22.05 11.34 -8.14
N GLN A 214 21.12 10.48 -7.74
CA GLN A 214 21.18 9.80 -6.44
C GLN A 214 22.40 8.91 -6.30
N LYS A 215 22.86 8.28 -7.39
CA LYS A 215 24.12 7.52 -7.39
C LYS A 215 25.32 8.44 -7.14
N LYS A 216 25.36 9.62 -7.77
CA LYS A 216 26.39 10.64 -7.51
C LYS A 216 26.36 11.14 -6.07
N PHE A 217 25.18 11.42 -5.52
CA PHE A 217 25.03 11.79 -4.10
C PHE A 217 25.53 10.69 -3.17
N LYS A 218 25.16 9.42 -3.40
CA LYS A 218 25.62 8.28 -2.59
C LYS A 218 27.14 8.08 -2.65
N ASN A 219 27.77 8.43 -3.78
CA ASN A 219 29.23 8.39 -3.95
C ASN A 219 29.95 9.61 -3.34
N GLY A 220 29.23 10.61 -2.84
CA GLY A 220 29.81 11.88 -2.36
C GLY A 220 30.22 12.84 -3.47
N GLU A 221 29.81 12.60 -4.73
CA GLU A 221 30.08 13.50 -5.86
C GLU A 221 29.11 14.69 -5.87
N ALA A 222 27.85 14.47 -5.48
CA ALA A 222 26.87 15.53 -5.28
C ALA A 222 26.72 15.86 -3.78
N THR A 223 26.57 17.14 -3.47
CA THR A 223 26.59 17.65 -2.08
C THR A 223 25.20 17.74 -1.46
N GLU A 224 24.16 17.97 -2.26
CA GLU A 224 22.79 18.08 -1.78
C GLU A 224 21.94 16.84 -2.12
N PRO A 225 21.08 16.37 -1.20
CA PRO A 225 20.18 15.27 -1.48
C PRO A 225 19.06 15.71 -2.43
N LEU A 226 18.67 14.80 -3.33
CA LEU A 226 17.53 15.00 -4.22
C LEU A 226 16.58 13.79 -4.11
N PRO A 227 15.58 13.86 -3.23
CA PRO A 227 14.67 12.74 -3.04
C PRO A 227 13.73 12.58 -4.24
N HIS A 228 13.29 11.36 -4.48
CA HIS A 228 12.09 11.10 -5.27
C HIS A 228 10.90 11.80 -4.61
N LEU A 229 10.19 12.64 -5.37
CA LEU A 229 9.07 13.43 -4.88
C LEU A 229 7.76 12.71 -5.19
N PHE A 230 7.07 12.24 -4.16
CA PHE A 230 5.76 11.60 -4.28
C PHE A 230 4.66 12.62 -4.03
N LEU A 231 3.94 12.96 -5.09
CA LEU A 231 2.71 13.76 -5.05
C LEU A 231 1.54 12.80 -4.85
N ILE A 232 0.88 12.85 -3.70
CA ILE A 232 -0.19 11.92 -3.36
C ILE A 232 -1.47 12.70 -3.12
N SER A 233 -2.44 12.53 -4.02
CA SER A 233 -3.74 13.18 -3.94
C SER A 233 -4.79 12.17 -3.51
N ASP A 234 -5.32 12.33 -2.29
CA ASP A 234 -6.51 11.58 -1.87
C ASP A 234 -7.77 12.30 -2.34
N GLU A 235 -8.73 11.51 -2.78
CA GLU A 235 -9.99 11.97 -3.37
C GLU A 235 -9.84 13.02 -4.48
N PHE A 236 -8.97 12.73 -5.47
CA PHE A 236 -8.68 13.67 -6.55
C PHE A 236 -9.91 14.00 -7.43
N ALA A 237 -10.97 13.19 -7.38
CA ALA A 237 -12.22 13.45 -8.09
C ALA A 237 -12.81 14.81 -7.76
N GLU A 238 -12.84 15.15 -6.48
CA GLU A 238 -13.36 16.44 -6.02
C GLU A 238 -12.43 17.58 -6.40
N LEU A 239 -11.12 17.33 -6.34
CA LEU A 239 -10.15 18.29 -6.81
C LEU A 239 -10.30 18.56 -8.32
N LYS A 240 -10.60 17.54 -9.12
CA LYS A 240 -10.85 17.67 -10.57
C LYS A 240 -12.10 18.51 -10.86
N VAL A 241 -13.17 18.32 -10.08
CA VAL A 241 -14.42 19.09 -10.24
C VAL A 241 -14.21 20.56 -9.87
N ASN A 242 -13.54 20.82 -8.75
CA ASN A 242 -13.42 22.17 -8.21
C ASN A 242 -12.22 22.96 -8.78
N GLN A 243 -11.15 22.28 -9.20
CA GLN A 243 -9.90 22.86 -9.69
C GLN A 243 -9.37 22.06 -10.91
N PRO A 244 -10.11 22.02 -12.04
CA PRO A 244 -9.76 21.20 -13.20
C PRO A 244 -8.40 21.56 -13.81
N ASP A 245 -8.06 22.85 -13.88
CA ASP A 245 -6.78 23.33 -14.40
C ASP A 245 -5.61 22.88 -13.52
N PHE A 246 -5.82 22.80 -12.21
CA PHE A 246 -4.81 22.30 -11.27
C PHE A 246 -4.47 20.82 -11.54
N ILE A 247 -5.48 19.97 -11.69
CA ILE A 247 -5.26 18.55 -12.02
C ILE A 247 -4.58 18.39 -13.37
N LYS A 248 -5.03 19.14 -14.39
CA LYS A 248 -4.44 19.08 -15.74
C LYS A 248 -2.95 19.43 -15.70
N GLU A 249 -2.60 20.50 -14.99
CA GLU A 249 -1.21 20.93 -14.84
C GLU A 249 -0.40 19.94 -14.00
N LEU A 250 -0.95 19.42 -12.90
CA LEU A 250 -0.29 18.43 -12.06
C LEU A 250 0.06 17.15 -12.83
N VAL A 251 -0.86 16.65 -13.67
CA VAL A 251 -0.63 15.49 -14.55
C VAL A 251 0.42 15.80 -15.61
N SER A 252 0.41 17.02 -16.18
CA SER A 252 1.42 17.47 -17.14
C SER A 252 2.81 17.51 -16.51
N ILE A 253 2.93 18.12 -15.33
CA ILE A 253 4.16 18.20 -14.54
C ILE A 253 4.67 16.80 -14.20
N ALA A 254 3.81 15.90 -13.73
CA ALA A 254 4.22 14.54 -13.39
C ALA A 254 4.80 13.82 -14.62
N ARG A 255 4.15 13.93 -15.78
CA ARG A 255 4.61 13.33 -17.03
C ARG A 255 6.01 13.82 -17.43
N VAL A 256 6.26 15.12 -17.37
CA VAL A 256 7.58 15.71 -17.68
C VAL A 256 8.60 15.39 -16.57
N GLY A 257 8.16 15.38 -15.32
CA GLY A 257 8.96 15.17 -14.12
C GLY A 257 9.35 13.73 -13.84
N ARG A 258 8.93 12.75 -14.66
CA ARG A 258 9.30 11.33 -14.50
C ARG A 258 10.81 11.13 -14.36
N SER A 259 11.61 11.67 -15.28
CA SER A 259 13.07 11.53 -15.23
C SER A 259 13.70 12.31 -14.07
N LEU A 260 13.02 13.36 -13.62
CA LEU A 260 13.39 14.19 -12.47
C LEU A 260 13.01 13.53 -11.13
N GLY A 261 12.40 12.35 -11.15
CA GLY A 261 12.02 11.60 -9.95
C GLY A 261 10.72 12.06 -9.30
N VAL A 262 9.81 12.68 -10.07
CA VAL A 262 8.47 13.02 -9.62
C VAL A 262 7.53 11.84 -9.87
N HIS A 263 6.80 11.46 -8.83
CA HIS A 263 5.82 10.39 -8.81
C HIS A 263 4.45 10.96 -8.49
N LEU A 264 3.41 10.42 -9.10
CA LEU A 264 2.04 10.93 -8.93
C LEU A 264 1.09 9.77 -8.62
N ILE A 265 0.46 9.83 -7.45
CA ILE A 265 -0.56 8.87 -7.03
C ILE A 265 -1.87 9.63 -6.91
N LEU A 266 -2.85 9.24 -7.72
CA LEU A 266 -4.20 9.81 -7.67
C LEU A 266 -5.16 8.76 -7.13
N ALA A 267 -5.82 9.06 -6.02
CA ALA A 267 -6.76 8.17 -5.37
C ALA A 267 -8.20 8.71 -5.46
N THR A 268 -9.17 7.86 -5.76
CA THR A 268 -10.58 8.25 -5.91
C THR A 268 -11.53 7.20 -5.34
N GLN A 269 -12.66 7.62 -4.80
CA GLN A 269 -13.75 6.69 -4.45
C GLN A 269 -14.55 6.25 -5.67
N LYS A 270 -14.63 7.10 -6.71
CA LYS A 270 -15.43 6.88 -7.91
C LYS A 270 -14.60 7.18 -9.16
N PRO A 271 -13.98 6.16 -9.77
CA PRO A 271 -13.14 6.36 -10.95
C PRO A 271 -13.94 6.74 -12.21
N SER A 272 -15.16 6.22 -12.41
CA SER A 272 -15.94 6.48 -13.63
C SER A 272 -16.24 7.96 -13.83
N GLY A 273 -15.94 8.45 -15.04
CA GLY A 273 -16.12 9.86 -15.43
C GLY A 273 -15.09 10.84 -14.85
N VAL A 274 -14.26 10.40 -13.90
CA VAL A 274 -13.21 11.20 -13.29
C VAL A 274 -11.85 10.88 -13.89
N VAL A 275 -11.58 9.61 -14.17
CA VAL A 275 -10.36 9.17 -14.85
C VAL A 275 -10.56 9.40 -16.35
N ASP A 276 -9.78 10.31 -16.95
CA ASP A 276 -9.75 10.49 -18.40
C ASP A 276 -8.58 9.72 -19.03
N ASP A 277 -8.55 9.67 -20.37
CA ASP A 277 -7.51 8.95 -21.12
C ASP A 277 -6.10 9.46 -20.82
N GLN A 278 -5.94 10.76 -20.55
CA GLN A 278 -4.64 11.34 -20.20
C GLN A 278 -4.18 10.81 -18.83
N ILE A 279 -5.04 10.84 -17.81
CA ILE A 279 -4.73 10.29 -16.49
C ILE A 279 -4.45 8.79 -16.58
N TRP A 280 -5.29 8.04 -17.30
CA TRP A 280 -5.18 6.59 -17.41
C TRP A 280 -3.90 6.14 -18.13
N SER A 281 -3.52 6.82 -19.22
CA SER A 281 -2.33 6.50 -20.02
C SER A 281 -1.02 6.85 -19.31
N ASN A 282 -1.00 7.91 -18.51
CA ASN A 282 0.19 8.29 -17.72
C ASN A 282 0.33 7.44 -16.44
N SER A 283 -0.76 6.86 -15.96
CA SER A 283 -0.77 6.01 -14.77
C SER A 283 -0.41 4.58 -15.12
N ARG A 284 0.85 4.16 -14.92
CA ARG A 284 1.28 2.82 -15.31
C ARG A 284 0.69 1.73 -14.42
N PHE A 285 0.62 1.96 -13.11
CA PHE A 285 -0.01 1.01 -12.18
C PHE A 285 -1.44 1.43 -11.82
N LYS A 286 -2.27 0.43 -11.54
CA LYS A 286 -3.64 0.60 -11.06
C LYS A 286 -3.87 -0.35 -9.89
N LEU A 287 -4.31 0.20 -8.76
CA LEU A 287 -4.72 -0.55 -7.59
C LEU A 287 -6.23 -0.35 -7.40
N ALA A 288 -7.01 -1.38 -7.72
CA ALA A 288 -8.46 -1.36 -7.56
C ALA A 288 -8.83 -2.17 -6.30
N LEU A 289 -9.29 -1.46 -5.26
CA LEU A 289 -9.93 -2.06 -4.08
C LEU A 289 -11.40 -2.33 -4.41
N LYS A 290 -12.21 -2.67 -3.40
CA LYS A 290 -13.65 -2.76 -3.57
C LYS A 290 -14.21 -1.43 -4.10
N VAL A 291 -14.86 -1.48 -5.26
CA VAL A 291 -15.54 -0.35 -5.92
C VAL A 291 -17.06 -0.56 -5.90
N ALA A 292 -17.83 0.48 -6.23
CA ALA A 292 -19.29 0.47 -6.11
C ALA A 292 -19.96 -0.47 -7.12
N ASP A 293 -19.50 -0.45 -8.37
CA ASP A 293 -20.11 -1.22 -9.46
C ASP A 293 -19.08 -1.73 -10.48
N ARG A 294 -19.57 -2.49 -11.46
CA ARG A 294 -18.75 -3.05 -12.53
C ARG A 294 -18.13 -1.98 -13.43
N THR A 295 -18.82 -0.86 -13.66
CA THR A 295 -18.34 0.24 -14.51
C THR A 295 -17.08 0.85 -13.90
N ASP A 296 -17.10 1.13 -12.59
CA ASP A 296 -15.93 1.64 -11.87
C ASP A 296 -14.75 0.66 -11.94
N SER A 297 -15.02 -0.64 -11.84
CA SER A 297 -13.98 -1.69 -11.98
C SER A 297 -13.38 -1.71 -13.39
N MET A 298 -14.22 -1.61 -14.42
CA MET A 298 -13.79 -1.61 -15.82
C MET A 298 -12.98 -0.36 -16.16
N GLU A 299 -13.35 0.81 -15.63
CA GLU A 299 -12.61 2.06 -15.79
C GLU A 299 -11.15 1.93 -15.33
N MET A 300 -10.95 1.22 -14.21
CA MET A 300 -9.62 1.03 -13.62
C MET A 300 -8.83 -0.08 -14.30
N LEU A 301 -9.42 -1.27 -14.45
CA LEU A 301 -8.70 -2.49 -14.83
C LEU A 301 -8.71 -2.74 -16.35
N LYS A 302 -9.77 -2.31 -17.05
CA LYS A 302 -10.01 -2.59 -18.48
C LYS A 302 -9.88 -4.08 -18.84
N THR A 303 -10.29 -4.98 -17.93
CA THR A 303 -10.25 -6.45 -18.08
C THR A 303 -11.62 -7.05 -18.28
#